data_AF-A0A7C5TPY5-F1
#
_entry.id   AF-A0A7C5TPY5-F1
#
_cell.length_a   1.000
_cell.length_b   1.000
_cell.length_c   1.000
_cell.angle_alpha   90.00
_cell.angle_beta   90.00
_cell.angle_gamma   90.00
#
_symmetry.space_group_name_H-M   'P 1'
#
loop_
_entity.id
_entity.type
_entity.pdbx_description
1 polymer ?
#
loop_
_entity_poly.entity_id
_entity_poly.type
_entity_poly.pdbx_seq_one_letter_code
_entity_poly.pdbx_strand_id
1 'polypeptide(L)'
;MSAALHARASGILLLAGLAASLGFDGRRLWPFTLALGFLLAALAWSAAARPPRLVRPSPLASALLALWAWLALGVLWSRVPYVSAIQAWWQGAAAVSFLALVLSPQSAATWRTAGGGAAALAVVLALWGLGQWLLADEQPHGPFANPNSHAAFLNVAALGLL
;
A
#
# COMPACT_ATOMS: atom_id res chain seq x y z
N MET A 1 -4.52 1.27 -26.35
CA MET A 1 -3.44 1.29 -25.35
C MET A 1 -3.19 -0.15 -24.87
N SER A 2 -1.96 -0.65 -24.87
CA SER A 2 -1.70 -2.08 -24.60
C SER A 2 -1.97 -2.47 -23.14
N ALA A 3 -2.36 -3.72 -22.90
CA ALA A 3 -2.59 -4.25 -21.54
C ALA A 3 -1.33 -4.18 -20.66
N ALA A 4 -0.15 -4.33 -21.27
CA ALA A 4 1.14 -4.22 -20.58
C ALA A 4 1.43 -2.80 -20.11
N LEU A 5 1.09 -1.76 -20.90
CA LEU A 5 1.26 -0.37 -20.48
C LEU A 5 0.36 -0.04 -19.29
N HIS A 6 -0.89 -0.50 -19.31
CA HIS A 6 -1.83 -0.33 -18.20
C HIS A 6 -1.30 -0.96 -16.91
N ALA A 7 -0.84 -2.20 -16.99
CA ALA A 7 -0.31 -2.92 -15.83
C ALA A 7 0.92 -2.24 -15.23
N ARG A 8 1.84 -1.76 -16.07
CA ARG A 8 3.00 -0.97 -15.63
C ARG A 8 2.58 0.32 -14.96
N ALA A 9 1.63 1.06 -15.54
CA ALA A 9 1.13 2.31 -14.97
C ALA A 9 0.48 2.09 -13.59
N SER A 10 -0.40 1.09 -13.45
CA SER A 10 -0.96 0.72 -12.14
C SER A 10 0.13 0.35 -11.14
N GLY A 11 1.13 -0.42 -11.56
CA GLY A 11 2.25 -0.82 -10.69
C GLY A 11 3.09 0.37 -10.22
N ILE A 12 3.36 1.33 -11.11
CA ILE A 12 4.08 2.57 -10.79
C ILE A 12 3.27 3.43 -9.82
N LEU A 13 1.96 3.54 -10.00
CA LEU A 13 1.09 4.29 -9.08
C LEU A 13 1.08 3.66 -7.68
N LEU A 14 1.01 2.32 -7.58
CA LEU A 14 1.13 1.62 -6.29
C LEU A 14 2.48 1.90 -5.62
N LEU A 15 3.58 1.86 -6.38
CA LEU A 15 4.92 2.19 -5.89
C LEU A 15 5.05 3.64 -5.45
N ALA A 16 4.49 4.59 -6.21
CA ALA A 16 4.49 5.99 -5.86
C ALA A 16 3.72 6.23 -4.56
N GLY A 17 2.59 5.52 -4.37
CA GLY A 17 1.84 5.52 -3.12
C GLY A 17 2.68 5.03 -1.92
N LEU A 18 3.38 3.91 -2.09
CA LEU A 18 4.29 3.37 -1.07
C LEU A 18 5.43 4.35 -0.76
N ALA A 19 6.09 4.91 -1.78
CA ALA A 19 7.17 5.87 -1.62
C ALA A 19 6.70 7.14 -0.90
N ALA A 20 5.52 7.67 -1.25
CA ALA A 20 4.92 8.81 -0.57
C ALA A 20 4.62 8.51 0.91
N SER A 21 4.19 7.28 1.24
CA SER A 21 3.90 6.89 2.63
C SER A 21 5.13 6.90 3.54
N LEU A 22 6.35 6.75 2.99
CA LEU A 22 7.59 6.82 3.79
C LEU A 22 7.80 8.21 4.40
N GLY A 23 7.23 9.26 3.80
CA GLY A 23 7.30 10.61 4.32
C GLY A 23 6.28 10.92 5.41
N PHE A 24 5.41 9.96 5.76
CA PHE A 24 4.36 10.19 6.74
C PHE A 24 4.90 10.11 8.17
N ASP A 25 4.89 11.24 8.87
CA ASP A 25 5.42 11.42 10.23
C ASP A 25 4.31 11.48 11.31
N GLY A 26 3.04 11.26 10.93
CA GLY A 26 1.88 11.38 11.83
C GLY A 26 1.45 12.82 12.15
N ARG A 27 2.22 13.84 11.73
CA ARG A 27 1.93 15.26 11.97
C ARG A 27 1.47 15.96 10.71
N ARG A 28 2.16 15.72 9.59
CA ARG A 28 1.87 16.29 8.29
C ARG A 28 0.94 15.35 7.53
N LEU A 29 -0.23 15.83 7.15
CA LEU A 29 -1.21 15.03 6.41
C LEU A 29 -0.89 14.91 4.91
N TRP A 30 -0.07 15.80 4.34
CA TRP A 30 0.21 15.81 2.91
C TRP A 30 0.87 14.51 2.35
N PRO A 31 1.77 13.80 3.05
CA PRO A 31 2.32 12.54 2.55
C PRO A 31 1.25 11.45 2.51
N PHE A 32 0.36 11.44 3.51
CA PHE A 32 -0.79 10.54 3.55
C PHE A 32 -1.76 10.82 2.40
N THR A 33 -2.09 12.09 2.13
CA THR A 33 -3.00 12.43 1.03
C THR A 33 -2.40 12.11 -0.34
N LEU A 34 -1.08 12.32 -0.53
CA LEU A 34 -0.39 11.89 -1.75
C LEU A 34 -0.41 10.38 -1.91
N ALA A 35 -0.07 9.64 -0.86
CA ALA A 35 -0.09 8.17 -0.88
C ALA A 35 -1.48 7.64 -1.23
N LEU A 36 -2.52 8.18 -0.60
CA LEU A 36 -3.91 7.84 -0.89
C LEU A 36 -4.32 8.24 -2.31
N GLY A 37 -3.90 9.41 -2.78
CA GLY A 37 -4.17 9.88 -4.14
C GLY A 37 -3.61 8.94 -5.20
N PHE A 38 -2.35 8.50 -5.06
CA PHE A 38 -1.75 7.51 -5.95
C PHE A 38 -2.47 6.15 -5.88
N LEU A 39 -2.86 5.73 -4.69
CA LEU A 39 -3.55 4.46 -4.49
C LEU A 39 -4.95 4.45 -5.14
N LEU A 40 -5.70 5.53 -4.96
CA LEU A 40 -7.02 5.71 -5.60
C LEU A 40 -6.88 5.86 -7.11
N ALA A 41 -5.85 6.54 -7.60
CA ALA A 41 -5.55 6.61 -9.03
C ALA A 41 -5.23 5.23 -9.60
N ALA A 42 -4.44 4.40 -8.90
CA ALA A 42 -4.15 3.03 -9.31
C ALA A 42 -5.44 2.19 -9.39
N LEU A 43 -6.31 2.30 -8.38
CA LEU A 43 -7.60 1.61 -8.36
C LEU A 43 -8.49 2.06 -9.51
N ALA A 44 -8.66 3.37 -9.71
CA ALA A 44 -9.49 3.93 -10.78
C ALA A 44 -8.97 3.52 -12.16
N TRP A 45 -7.65 3.55 -12.36
CA TRP A 45 -7.00 3.13 -13.60
C TRP A 45 -7.22 1.65 -13.90
N SER A 46 -7.05 0.79 -12.90
CA SER A 46 -7.31 -0.65 -13.02
C SER A 46 -8.80 -0.93 -13.27
N ALA A 47 -9.70 -0.26 -12.53
CA ALA A 47 -11.14 -0.43 -12.68
C ALA A 47 -11.67 0.03 -14.05
N ALA A 48 -11.09 1.10 -14.62
CA ALA A 48 -11.42 1.56 -15.96
C ALA A 48 -11.00 0.54 -17.04
N ALA A 49 -9.87 -0.15 -16.84
CA ALA A 49 -9.39 -1.17 -17.76
C ALA A 49 -10.15 -2.51 -17.64
N ARG A 50 -10.62 -2.86 -16.43
CA ARG A 50 -11.43 -4.06 -16.18
C ARG A 50 -12.50 -3.75 -15.12
N PRO A 51 -13.74 -3.46 -15.52
CA PRO A 51 -14.76 -3.07 -14.57
C PRO A 51 -15.05 -4.17 -13.53
N PRO A 52 -15.35 -3.82 -12.27
CA PRO A 52 -15.51 -4.78 -11.17
C PRO A 52 -16.54 -5.88 -11.42
N ARG A 53 -17.57 -5.58 -12.22
CA ARG A 53 -18.64 -6.52 -12.60
C ARG A 53 -18.12 -7.73 -13.38
N LEU A 54 -16.92 -7.64 -13.97
CA LEU A 54 -16.29 -8.70 -14.76
C LEU A 54 -15.33 -9.57 -13.93
N VAL A 55 -15.21 -9.34 -12.63
CA VAL A 55 -14.32 -10.09 -11.74
C VAL A 55 -15.14 -10.78 -10.65
N ARG A 56 -15.02 -12.10 -10.55
CA ARG A 56 -15.58 -12.84 -9.42
C ARG A 56 -14.71 -12.56 -8.18
N PRO A 57 -15.28 -12.06 -7.08
CA PRO A 57 -14.51 -11.79 -5.89
C PRO A 57 -14.00 -13.10 -5.29
N SER A 58 -12.70 -13.19 -5.03
CA SER A 58 -12.13 -14.29 -4.25
C SER A 58 -12.56 -14.16 -2.77
N PRO A 59 -12.51 -15.24 -1.97
CA PRO A 59 -12.80 -15.17 -0.54
C PRO A 59 -11.97 -14.08 0.18
N LEU A 60 -10.70 -13.92 -0.20
CA LEU A 60 -9.83 -12.87 0.31
C LEU A 60 -10.30 -11.47 -0.12
N ALA A 61 -10.70 -11.29 -1.39
CA ALA A 61 -11.26 -10.03 -1.86
C ALA A 61 -12.50 -9.63 -1.06
N SER A 62 -13.40 -10.61 -0.83
CA SER A 62 -14.62 -10.41 -0.06
C SER A 62 -14.34 -10.08 1.40
N ALA A 63 -13.38 -10.77 2.04
CA ALA A 63 -12.98 -10.48 3.41
C ALA A 63 -12.38 -9.06 3.56
N LEU A 64 -11.51 -8.65 2.62
CA LEU A 64 -10.94 -7.31 2.61
C LEU A 64 -11.99 -6.22 2.36
N LEU A 65 -12.94 -6.48 1.46
CA LEU A 65 -14.07 -5.57 1.21
C LEU A 65 -14.99 -5.49 2.42
N ALA A 66 -15.29 -6.60 3.08
CA ALA A 66 -16.12 -6.64 4.28
C ALA A 66 -15.43 -5.89 5.44
N LEU A 67 -14.13 -6.11 5.64
CA LEU A 67 -13.34 -5.34 6.60
C LEU A 67 -13.37 -3.84 6.28
N TRP A 68 -13.18 -3.47 5.02
CA TRP A 68 -13.17 -2.07 4.62
C TRP A 68 -14.56 -1.41 4.77
N ALA A 69 -15.63 -2.12 4.42
CA ALA A 69 -17.00 -1.69 4.66
C ALA A 69 -17.29 -1.55 6.16
N TRP A 70 -16.82 -2.48 6.99
CA TRP A 70 -16.93 -2.40 8.44
C TRP A 70 -16.23 -1.17 9.01
N LEU A 71 -15.01 -0.87 8.54
CA LEU A 71 -14.28 0.34 8.92
C LEU A 71 -15.07 1.60 8.52
N ALA A 72 -15.61 1.64 7.31
CA ALA A 72 -16.42 2.77 6.83
C ALA A 72 -17.71 2.96 7.65
N LEU A 73 -18.39 1.87 8.01
CA LEU A 73 -19.54 1.91 8.92
C LEU A 73 -19.13 2.43 10.30
N GLY A 74 -17.97 1.99 10.81
CA GLY A 74 -17.42 2.49 12.08
C GLY A 74 -17.22 4.02 12.12
N VAL A 75 -16.95 4.65 10.97
CA VAL A 75 -16.86 6.12 10.87
C VAL A 75 -18.21 6.78 11.16
N LEU A 76 -19.33 6.19 10.70
CA LEU A 76 -20.68 6.74 10.88
C LEU A 76 -21.12 6.78 12.35
N TRP A 77 -20.63 5.85 13.16
CA TRP A 77 -20.90 5.78 14.60
C TRP A 77 -19.85 6.50 15.47
N SER A 78 -18.86 7.14 14.85
CA SER A 78 -17.78 7.77 15.61
C SER A 78 -18.16 9.13 16.18
N ARG A 79 -17.74 9.38 17.44
CA ARG A 79 -17.79 10.71 18.06
C ARG A 79 -16.89 11.72 17.36
N VAL A 80 -15.84 11.24 16.68
CA VAL A 80 -14.88 12.08 15.96
C VAL A 80 -14.72 11.54 14.53
N PRO A 81 -15.66 11.87 13.62
CA PRO A 81 -15.71 11.28 12.28
C PRO A 81 -14.46 11.52 11.45
N TYR A 82 -13.84 12.70 11.56
CA TYR A 82 -12.66 13.03 10.74
C TYR A 82 -11.44 12.16 11.07
N VAL A 83 -11.15 11.93 12.37
CA VAL A 83 -10.04 11.03 12.80
C VAL A 83 -10.34 9.61 12.36
N SER A 84 -11.59 9.18 12.52
CA SER A 84 -12.01 7.82 12.20
C SER A 84 -11.95 7.57 10.70
N ALA A 85 -12.27 8.56 9.87
CA ALA A 85 -12.13 8.48 8.43
C ALA A 85 -10.67 8.31 8.01
N ILE A 86 -9.74 9.07 8.60
CA ILE A 86 -8.30 8.92 8.34
C ILE A 86 -7.85 7.50 8.70
N GLN A 87 -8.27 6.99 9.87
CA GLN A 87 -7.92 5.64 10.31
C GLN A 87 -8.53 4.55 9.42
N ALA A 88 -9.77 4.71 8.98
CA ALA A 88 -10.43 3.79 8.06
C ALA A 88 -9.70 3.74 6.70
N TRP A 89 -9.24 4.88 6.19
CA TRP A 89 -8.45 4.94 4.95
C TRP A 89 -7.05 4.36 5.13
N TRP A 90 -6.39 4.61 6.27
CA TRP A 90 -5.10 4.02 6.58
C TRP A 90 -5.21 2.49 6.61
N GLN A 91 -6.11 1.94 7.43
CA GLN A 91 -6.29 0.50 7.57
C GLN A 91 -6.85 -0.13 6.28
N GLY A 92 -7.65 0.62 5.52
CA GLY A 92 -8.20 0.24 4.23
C GLY A 92 -7.19 0.20 3.08
N ALA A 93 -5.98 0.75 3.26
CA ALA A 93 -4.98 0.83 2.18
C ALA A 93 -4.64 -0.55 1.60
N ALA A 94 -4.59 -1.60 2.43
CA ALA A 94 -4.37 -2.97 1.97
C ALA A 94 -5.51 -3.47 1.06
N ALA A 95 -6.76 -3.21 1.43
CA ALA A 95 -7.93 -3.58 0.63
C ALA A 95 -7.93 -2.84 -0.72
N VAL A 96 -7.69 -1.54 -0.71
CA VAL A 96 -7.63 -0.72 -1.94
C VAL A 96 -6.48 -1.17 -2.86
N SER A 97 -5.29 -1.43 -2.31
CA SER A 97 -4.13 -1.95 -3.06
C SER A 97 -4.44 -3.30 -3.70
N PHE A 98 -5.07 -4.20 -2.95
CA PHE A 98 -5.45 -5.52 -3.44
C PHE A 98 -6.49 -5.45 -4.57
N LEU A 99 -7.50 -4.58 -4.42
CA LEU A 99 -8.50 -4.36 -5.47
C LEU A 99 -7.86 -3.76 -6.73
N ALA A 100 -6.95 -2.80 -6.59
CA ALA A 100 -6.21 -2.24 -7.72
C ALA A 100 -5.39 -3.31 -8.46
N LEU A 101 -4.86 -4.29 -7.75
CA LEU A 101 -4.12 -5.42 -8.32
C LEU A 101 -5.04 -6.41 -9.04
N VAL A 102 -6.15 -6.82 -8.40
CA VAL A 102 -7.11 -7.79 -8.94
C VAL A 102 -7.84 -7.25 -10.17
N LEU A 103 -8.17 -5.96 -10.17
CA LEU A 103 -8.78 -5.29 -11.31
C LEU A 103 -7.78 -4.98 -12.42
N SER A 104 -6.48 -5.19 -12.20
CA SER A 104 -5.50 -4.97 -13.27
C SER A 104 -5.61 -6.05 -14.35
N PRO A 105 -5.63 -5.69 -15.65
CA PRO A 105 -5.74 -6.66 -16.75
C PRO A 105 -4.60 -7.70 -16.78
N GLN A 106 -3.42 -7.34 -16.26
CA GLN A 106 -2.27 -8.23 -16.10
C GLN A 106 -1.74 -8.14 -14.68
N SER A 107 -2.51 -8.66 -13.72
CA SER A 107 -2.19 -8.62 -12.28
C SER A 107 -0.76 -9.07 -11.97
N ALA A 108 -0.25 -10.12 -12.61
CA ALA A 108 1.13 -10.58 -12.43
C ALA A 108 2.18 -9.53 -12.85
N ALA A 109 1.96 -8.80 -13.95
CA ALA A 109 2.89 -7.76 -14.40
C ALA A 109 2.85 -6.53 -13.47
N THR A 110 1.65 -6.16 -13.01
CA THR A 110 1.44 -5.11 -12.00
C THR A 110 2.13 -5.47 -10.70
N TRP A 111 1.96 -6.72 -10.23
CA TRP A 111 2.62 -7.25 -9.04
C TRP A 111 4.15 -7.25 -9.19
N ARG A 112 4.70 -7.74 -10.29
CA ARG A 112 6.16 -7.70 -10.50
C ARG A 112 6.72 -6.28 -10.43
N THR A 113 5.98 -5.30 -10.95
CA THR A 113 6.40 -3.89 -10.89
C THR A 113 6.32 -3.41 -9.45
N ALA A 114 5.14 -3.48 -8.82
CA ALA A 114 4.91 -2.94 -7.49
C ALA A 114 5.64 -3.70 -6.39
N GLY A 115 5.46 -5.02 -6.35
CA GLY A 115 6.12 -5.93 -5.42
C GLY A 115 7.63 -5.99 -5.61
N GLY A 116 8.13 -5.97 -6.85
CA GLY A 116 9.57 -5.89 -7.12
C GLY A 116 10.19 -4.58 -6.60
N GLY A 117 9.52 -3.45 -6.80
CA GLY A 117 9.97 -2.18 -6.23
C GLY A 117 9.84 -2.12 -4.71
N ALA A 118 8.79 -2.71 -4.13
CA ALA A 118 8.63 -2.80 -2.68
C ALA A 118 9.73 -3.68 -2.04
N ALA A 119 10.07 -4.80 -2.68
CA ALA A 119 11.18 -5.66 -2.25
C ALA A 119 12.53 -4.94 -2.36
N ALA A 120 12.78 -4.22 -3.46
CA ALA A 120 13.99 -3.41 -3.61
C ALA A 120 14.09 -2.33 -2.51
N LEU A 121 12.98 -1.65 -2.22
CA LEU A 121 12.90 -0.69 -1.12
C LEU A 121 13.18 -1.34 0.24
N ALA A 122 12.62 -2.53 0.49
CA ALA A 122 12.89 -3.28 1.73
C ALA A 122 14.36 -3.65 1.88
N VAL A 123 15.03 -4.07 0.80
CA VAL A 123 16.47 -4.35 0.81
C VAL A 123 17.28 -3.08 1.13
N VAL A 124 16.96 -1.95 0.50
CA VAL A 124 17.62 -0.67 0.79
C VAL A 124 17.44 -0.29 2.26
N LEU A 125 16.23 -0.41 2.79
CA LEU A 125 15.92 -0.11 4.18
C LEU A 125 16.59 -1.06 5.17
N ALA A 126 16.71 -2.35 4.83
CA ALA A 126 17.42 -3.33 5.64
C ALA A 126 18.93 -3.05 5.67
N LEU A 127 19.53 -2.74 4.53
CA LEU A 127 20.95 -2.36 4.44
C LEU A 127 21.23 -1.06 5.20
N TRP A 128 20.31 -0.09 5.12
CA TRP A 128 20.38 1.14 5.91
C TRP A 128 20.39 0.84 7.42
N GLY A 129 19.43 0.05 7.91
CA GLY A 129 19.36 -0.36 9.32
C GLY A 129 20.59 -1.16 9.77
N LEU A 130 21.12 -2.03 8.91
CA LEU A 130 22.36 -2.77 9.18
C LEU A 130 23.56 -1.81 9.29
N GLY A 131 23.63 -0.79 8.42
CA GLY A 131 24.66 0.24 8.47
C GLY A 131 24.61 1.05 9.76
N GLN A 132 23.43 1.44 10.21
CA GLN A 132 23.24 2.13 11.50
C GLN A 132 23.78 1.29 12.67
N TRP A 133 23.44 0.01 12.68
CA TRP A 133 23.87 -0.90 13.74
C TRP A 133 25.39 -1.15 13.72
N LEU A 134 25.97 -1.41 12.54
CA LEU A 134 27.38 -1.77 12.42
C LEU A 134 28.34 -0.58 12.50
N LEU A 135 27.95 0.58 11.98
CA LEU A 135 28.84 1.73 11.78
C LEU A 135 28.61 2.87 12.77
N ALA A 136 27.38 3.02 13.28
CA ALA A 136 27.00 4.12 14.15
C ALA A 136 26.69 3.69 15.60
N ASP A 137 26.66 2.37 15.88
CA ASP A 137 26.22 1.80 17.18
C ASP A 137 24.83 2.31 17.59
N GLU A 138 23.99 2.61 16.59
CA GLU A 138 22.62 3.10 16.77
C GLU A 138 21.61 1.97 16.59
N GLN A 139 20.45 2.11 17.24
CA GLN A 139 19.34 1.20 16.99
C GLN A 139 18.79 1.39 15.57
N PRO A 140 18.62 0.31 14.77
CA PRO A 140 18.07 0.40 13.43
C PRO A 140 16.71 1.10 13.41
N HIS A 141 16.60 2.14 12.60
CA HIS A 141 15.36 2.87 12.39
C HIS A 141 15.16 3.21 10.91
N GLY A 142 13.89 3.23 10.50
CA GLY A 142 13.49 3.59 9.14
C GLY A 142 12.91 5.00 9.05
N PRO A 143 12.52 5.42 7.84
CA PRO A 143 11.77 6.66 7.63
C PRO A 143 10.32 6.59 8.17
N PHE A 144 9.85 5.40 8.56
CA PHE A 144 8.53 5.22 9.13
C PHE A 144 8.40 5.91 10.49
N ALA A 145 7.26 6.56 10.73
CA ALA A 145 6.95 7.20 12.01
C ALA A 145 7.01 6.23 13.22
N ASN A 146 6.76 4.94 12.99
CA ASN A 146 6.76 3.92 14.02
C ASN A 146 7.79 2.82 13.68
N PRO A 147 8.75 2.52 14.58
CA PRO A 147 9.70 1.42 14.40
C PRO A 147 9.03 0.07 14.11
N ASN A 148 7.85 -0.18 14.69
CA ASN A 148 7.08 -1.40 14.44
C ASN A 148 6.57 -1.47 12.99
N SER A 149 6.26 -0.34 12.36
CA SER A 149 5.86 -0.30 10.95
C SER A 149 7.04 -0.60 10.02
N HIS A 150 8.24 -0.13 10.37
CA HIS A 150 9.45 -0.48 9.65
C HIS A 150 9.76 -1.98 9.74
N ALA A 151 9.76 -2.54 10.95
CA ALA A 151 9.96 -3.98 11.16
C ALA A 151 8.89 -4.82 10.47
N ALA A 152 7.62 -4.43 10.56
CA ALA A 152 6.52 -5.11 9.87
C ALA A 152 6.71 -5.09 8.35
N PHE A 153 7.13 -3.96 7.76
CA PHE A 153 7.41 -3.87 6.34
C PHE A 153 8.53 -4.82 5.91
N LEU A 154 9.64 -4.86 6.65
CA LEU A 154 10.74 -5.79 6.39
C LEU A 154 10.33 -7.26 6.54
N ASN A 155 9.53 -7.59 7.56
CA ASN A 155 9.01 -8.94 7.77
C ASN A 155 8.11 -9.40 6.62
N VAL A 156 7.21 -8.53 6.15
CA VAL A 156 6.34 -8.83 4.99
C VAL A 156 7.16 -9.00 3.72
N ALA A 157 8.17 -8.16 3.50
CA ALA A 157 9.06 -8.29 2.36
C ALA A 157 9.87 -9.59 2.41
N ALA A 158 10.41 -9.95 3.58
CA ALA A 158 11.13 -11.21 3.79
C ALA A 158 10.22 -12.43 3.52
N LEU A 159 8.99 -12.44 4.03
CA LEU A 159 8.02 -13.49 3.75
C LEU A 159 7.68 -13.61 2.26
N GLY A 160 7.69 -12.51 1.51
CA GLY A 160 7.49 -12.54 0.06
C GLY A 160 8.70 -13.00 -0.75
N LEU A 161 9.89 -13.06 -0.14
CA LEU A 161 11.14 -13.52 -0.73
C LEU A 161 11.46 -14.99 -0.41
N LEU A 162 10.82 -15.56 0.62
CA LEU A 162 10.91 -16.96 1.05
C LEU A 162 9.91 -17.84 0.31
#